data_AF-A0A2D9JEF5-F1
#
_entry.id   AF-A0A2D9JEF5-F1
#
_cell.length_a   1.000
_cell.length_b   1.000
_cell.length_c   1.000
_cell.angle_alpha   90.00
_cell.angle_beta   90.00
_cell.angle_gamma   90.00
#
_symmetry.space_group_name_H-M   'P 1'
#
loop_
_entity.id
_entity.type
_entity.pdbx_description
1 polymer ?
#
loop_
_entity_poly.entity_id
_entity_poly.type
_entity_poly.pdbx_seq_one_letter_code
_entity_poly.pdbx_strand_id
1 'polypeptide(L)'
;MTCQFHSAVVSLVFVVCLGLAGRGVTDANATEVVTECQQWQEVEFEFTAEQETSNPYTDVEAWVDFTHDDGTIIRRQMFWDGGQAFRVRFASPLSSGRWNWKSTGGGEGSGL
;
A
#
# COMPACT_ATOMS: atom_id res chain seq x y z
N MET A 1 19.52 7.20 -13.95
CA MET A 1 19.42 7.66 -12.55
C MET A 1 17.98 7.40 -12.16
N THR A 2 17.74 6.46 -11.25
CA THR A 2 16.41 5.90 -10.95
C THR A 2 16.11 6.13 -9.47
N CYS A 3 14.90 6.55 -9.12
CA CYS A 3 14.47 6.59 -7.72
C CYS A 3 13.90 5.22 -7.31
N GLN A 4 13.97 4.89 -6.03
CA GLN A 4 13.62 3.56 -5.52
C GLN A 4 12.72 3.68 -4.29
N PHE A 5 11.83 2.71 -4.09
CA PHE A 5 11.08 2.58 -2.85
C PHE A 5 11.72 1.54 -1.94
N HIS A 6 11.81 1.83 -0.64
CA HIS A 6 12.16 0.79 0.34
C HIS A 6 10.90 0.03 0.74
N SER A 7 10.89 -1.27 0.47
CA SER A 7 9.77 -2.15 0.76
C SER A 7 9.64 -2.40 2.28
N ALA A 8 8.45 -2.18 2.83
CA ALA A 8 8.06 -2.63 4.17
C ALA A 8 6.99 -3.73 4.02
N VAL A 9 7.36 -4.88 3.44
CA VAL A 9 6.45 -6.04 3.41
C VAL A 9 6.46 -6.70 4.78
N VAL A 10 5.41 -6.45 5.57
CA VAL A 10 4.97 -7.34 6.65
C VAL A 10 3.94 -8.28 6.03
N SER A 11 4.38 -9.43 5.54
CA SER A 11 3.49 -10.56 5.21
C SER A 11 3.67 -11.64 6.25
N LEU A 12 2.79 -11.66 7.25
CA LEU A 12 2.63 -12.76 8.19
C LEU A 12 1.69 -13.80 7.55
N VAL A 13 2.24 -14.71 6.75
CA VAL A 13 1.47 -15.86 6.27
C VAL A 13 1.49 -16.95 7.36
N PHE A 14 0.44 -16.98 8.20
CA PHE A 14 0.15 -18.14 9.04
C PHE A 14 -0.46 -19.25 8.17
N VAL A 15 0.39 -20.12 7.62
CA VAL A 15 -0.07 -21.38 7.03
C VAL A 15 -0.35 -22.37 8.16
N VAL A 16 -1.60 -22.44 8.62
CA VAL A 16 -2.09 -23.61 9.37
C VAL A 16 -2.62 -24.62 8.36
N CYS A 17 -1.75 -25.53 7.94
CA CYS A 17 -2.14 -26.71 7.17
C CYS A 17 -2.56 -27.83 8.13
N LEU A 18 -3.86 -28.08 8.28
CA LEU A 18 -4.36 -29.38 8.70
C LEU A 18 -5.49 -29.84 7.77
N GLY A 19 -5.21 -30.87 6.97
CA GLY A 19 -6.22 -31.84 6.54
C GLY A 19 -6.85 -31.67 5.15
N LEU A 20 -6.31 -32.45 4.20
CA LEU A 20 -7.03 -33.25 3.18
C LEU A 20 -7.86 -32.54 2.07
N ALA A 21 -7.33 -32.72 0.85
CA ALA A 21 -8.05 -32.94 -0.42
C ALA A 21 -8.98 -31.83 -0.95
N GLY A 22 -8.39 -30.91 -1.70
CA GLY A 22 -9.06 -30.13 -2.74
C GLY A 22 -8.00 -29.43 -3.58
N ARG A 23 -8.02 -29.60 -4.90
CA ARG A 23 -7.22 -28.77 -5.82
C ARG A 23 -7.77 -27.36 -5.78
N GLY A 24 -7.34 -26.56 -4.80
CA GLY A 24 -7.47 -25.11 -4.84
C GLY A 24 -6.48 -24.58 -5.87
N VAL A 25 -6.98 -23.94 -6.91
CA VAL A 25 -6.18 -22.93 -7.62
C VAL A 25 -5.89 -21.87 -6.57
N THR A 26 -4.68 -21.89 -6.00
CA THR A 26 -4.18 -20.72 -5.31
C THR A 26 -3.86 -19.73 -6.41
N ASP A 27 -4.78 -18.80 -6.69
CA ASP A 27 -4.38 -17.52 -7.24
C ASP A 27 -3.42 -16.92 -6.22
N ALA A 28 -2.13 -17.15 -6.46
CA ALA A 28 -1.08 -16.40 -5.82
C ALA A 28 -1.24 -14.98 -6.34
N ASN A 29 -2.06 -14.18 -5.65
CA ASN A 29 -2.18 -12.76 -5.90
C ASN A 29 -0.83 -12.17 -5.46
N ALA A 30 0.10 -12.10 -6.43
CA ALA A 30 1.37 -11.48 -6.23
C ALA A 30 1.10 -9.98 -6.12
N THR A 31 1.07 -9.47 -4.88
CA THR A 31 1.11 -8.03 -4.63
C THR A 31 2.39 -7.50 -5.28
N GLU A 32 2.24 -6.82 -6.42
CA GLU A 32 3.37 -6.27 -7.16
C GLU A 32 4.07 -5.24 -6.26
N VAL A 33 5.30 -5.53 -5.85
CA VAL A 33 6.07 -4.64 -5.00
C VAL A 33 6.69 -3.57 -5.90
N VAL A 34 6.09 -2.37 -5.89
CA VAL A 34 6.65 -1.20 -6.57
C VAL A 34 8.04 -0.93 -5.99
N THR A 35 9.08 -1.22 -6.76
CA THR A 35 10.47 -1.12 -6.31
C THR A 35 11.19 0.07 -6.95
N GLU A 36 10.83 0.42 -8.19
CA GLU A 36 11.45 1.52 -8.93
C GLU A 36 10.44 2.63 -9.23
N CYS A 37 10.91 3.87 -9.24
CA CYS A 37 10.18 5.01 -9.77
C CYS A 37 11.06 5.81 -10.72
N GLN A 38 10.41 6.45 -11.68
CA GLN A 38 11.01 7.44 -12.56
C GLN A 38 10.41 8.80 -12.26
N GLN A 39 11.17 9.86 -12.55
CA GLN A 39 10.68 11.21 -12.35
C GLN A 39 9.38 11.41 -13.15
N TRP A 40 8.34 11.93 -12.48
CA TRP A 40 7.04 12.20 -13.10
C TRP A 40 6.36 10.99 -13.75
N GLN A 41 6.77 9.77 -13.39
CA GLN A 41 6.03 8.57 -13.75
C GLN A 41 5.16 8.15 -12.58
N GLU A 42 3.91 7.86 -12.89
CA GLU A 42 2.94 7.38 -11.92
C GLU A 42 3.32 5.97 -11.46
N VAL A 43 3.25 5.78 -10.15
CA VAL A 43 3.23 4.49 -9.49
C VAL A 43 1.98 4.41 -8.62
N GLU A 44 1.37 3.23 -8.57
CA GLU A 44 0.18 2.95 -7.78
C GLU A 44 0.54 1.98 -6.66
N PHE A 45 0.13 2.30 -5.44
CA PHE A 45 0.24 1.42 -4.28
C PHE A 45 -1.15 0.96 -3.87
N GLU A 46 -1.26 -0.31 -3.48
CA GLU A 46 -2.46 -0.90 -2.91
C GLU A 46 -2.24 -1.23 -1.43
N PHE A 47 -3.23 -0.91 -0.63
CA PHE A 47 -3.30 -1.15 0.81
C PHE A 47 -4.60 -1.89 1.11
N THR A 48 -4.56 -2.79 2.09
CA THR A 48 -5.73 -3.49 2.59
C THR A 48 -6.07 -2.94 3.96
N ALA A 49 -7.29 -2.46 4.16
CA ALA A 49 -7.75 -2.05 5.46
C ALA A 49 -7.77 -3.23 6.44
N GLU A 50 -7.36 -3.00 7.68
CA GLU A 50 -7.38 -4.04 8.72
C GLU A 50 -8.80 -4.37 9.19
N GLN A 51 -9.73 -3.42 9.00
CA GLN A 51 -11.11 -3.53 9.45
C GLN A 51 -12.09 -3.19 8.34
N GLU A 52 -13.15 -3.99 8.30
CA GLU A 52 -14.30 -3.72 7.46
C GLU A 52 -15.14 -2.59 8.06
N THR A 53 -15.60 -1.68 7.21
CA THR A 53 -16.51 -0.60 7.58
C THR A 53 -17.74 -0.65 6.68
N SER A 54 -18.87 -0.14 7.15
CA SER A 54 -20.10 -0.12 6.36
C SER A 54 -20.00 0.82 5.16
N ASN A 55 -19.25 1.92 5.28
CA ASN A 55 -19.00 2.84 4.19
C ASN A 55 -17.53 3.30 4.13
N PRO A 56 -16.62 2.50 3.54
CA PRO A 56 -15.19 2.81 3.48
C PRO A 56 -14.86 4.12 2.75
N TYR A 57 -15.75 4.56 1.87
CA TYR A 57 -15.56 5.80 1.11
C TYR A 57 -15.73 7.06 1.98
N THR A 58 -16.62 7.04 2.97
CA THR A 58 -16.91 8.20 3.83
C THR A 58 -16.33 8.08 5.22
N ASP A 59 -16.17 6.86 5.72
CA ASP A 59 -15.92 6.60 7.15
C ASP A 59 -14.44 6.34 7.44
N VAL A 60 -13.61 6.22 6.40
CA VAL A 60 -12.17 5.95 6.52
C VAL A 60 -11.38 7.12 5.95
N GLU A 61 -10.58 7.73 6.81
CA GLU A 61 -9.52 8.68 6.43
C GLU A 61 -8.21 7.94 6.23
N ALA A 62 -7.86 7.65 4.98
CA ALA A 62 -6.65 6.92 4.62
C ALA A 62 -5.62 7.85 3.95
N TRP A 63 -4.40 7.87 4.47
CA TRP A 63 -3.30 8.73 4.02
C TRP A 63 -1.98 7.99 3.94
N VAL A 64 -1.08 8.46 3.07
CA VAL A 64 0.32 8.02 3.01
C VAL A 64 1.24 9.24 3.01
N ASP A 65 2.25 9.21 3.88
CA ASP A 65 3.37 10.14 3.87
C ASP A 65 4.56 9.49 3.16
N PHE A 66 4.95 10.02 2.00
CA PHE A 66 6.15 9.63 1.26
C PHE A 66 7.31 10.53 1.68
N THR A 67 8.39 9.95 2.22
CA THR A 67 9.58 10.66 2.70
C THR A 67 10.78 10.31 1.85
N HIS A 68 11.37 11.30 1.21
CA HIS A 68 12.61 11.18 0.45
C HIS A 68 13.84 11.26 1.36
N ASP A 69 14.98 10.72 0.92
CA ASP A 69 16.22 10.73 1.69
C ASP A 69 16.84 12.13 1.88
N ASP A 70 16.46 13.11 1.07
CA ASP A 70 16.81 14.53 1.26
C ASP A 70 15.92 15.27 2.28
N GLY A 71 14.94 14.56 2.86
CA GLY A 71 13.99 15.11 3.83
C GLY A 71 12.71 15.68 3.23
N THR A 72 12.53 15.64 1.91
CA THR A 72 11.26 16.03 1.26
C THR A 72 10.15 15.08 1.68
N ILE A 73 9.00 15.64 2.10
CA ILE A 73 7.81 14.86 2.47
C ILE A 73 6.65 15.24 1.55
N ILE A 74 5.99 14.23 0.97
CA ILE A 74 4.80 14.38 0.15
C ILE A 74 3.69 13.51 0.75
N ARG A 75 2.62 14.15 1.22
CA ARG A 75 1.43 13.47 1.72
C ARG A 75 0.40 13.29 0.62
N ARG A 76 -0.18 12.09 0.54
CA ARG A 76 -1.23 11.75 -0.45
C ARG A 76 -2.38 11.05 0.27
N GLN A 77 -3.60 11.43 -0.09
CA GLN A 77 -4.78 10.72 0.34
C GLN A 77 -4.94 9.44 -0.49
N MET A 78 -5.33 8.35 0.15
CA MET A 78 -5.73 7.14 -0.56
C MET A 78 -7.20 7.25 -0.99
N PHE A 79 -7.58 6.52 -2.03
CA PHE A 79 -8.96 6.35 -2.45
C PHE A 79 -9.38 4.89 -2.29
N TRP A 80 -10.64 4.66 -1.92
CA TRP A 80 -11.21 3.32 -1.85
C TRP A 80 -11.42 2.74 -3.26
N ASP A 81 -10.97 1.50 -3.48
CA ASP A 81 -11.07 0.79 -4.77
C ASP A 81 -11.93 -0.49 -4.68
N GLY A 82 -12.78 -0.59 -3.66
CA GLY A 82 -13.68 -1.73 -3.47
C GLY A 82 -13.28 -2.66 -2.33
N GLY A 83 -14.26 -3.28 -1.68
CA GLY A 83 -14.02 -4.17 -0.54
C GLY A 83 -13.23 -3.45 0.57
N GLN A 84 -12.08 -4.01 0.93
CA GLN A 84 -11.12 -3.43 1.89
C GLN A 84 -9.92 -2.76 1.19
N ALA A 85 -9.93 -2.63 -0.13
CA ALA A 85 -8.80 -2.10 -0.89
C ALA A 85 -8.82 -0.57 -0.91
N PHE A 86 -7.67 0.02 -0.59
CA PHE A 86 -7.37 1.44 -0.74
C PHE A 86 -6.14 1.60 -1.62
N ARG A 87 -6.16 2.60 -2.50
CA ARG A 87 -5.06 2.84 -3.43
C ARG A 87 -4.59 4.28 -3.39
N VAL A 88 -3.33 4.49 -3.74
CA VAL A 88 -2.76 5.84 -3.86
C VAL A 88 -1.82 5.90 -5.04
N ARG A 89 -1.87 7.04 -5.74
CA ARG A 89 -1.00 7.34 -6.87
C ARG A 89 0.01 8.40 -6.49
N PHE A 90 1.26 8.09 -6.79
CA PHE A 90 2.40 8.95 -6.52
C PHE A 90 3.28 9.04 -7.76
N ALA A 91 3.86 10.21 -7.99
CA ALA A 91 4.88 10.40 -9.01
C ALA A 91 6.01 11.21 -8.37
N SER A 92 7.23 10.65 -8.40
CA SER A 92 8.38 11.32 -7.79
C SER A 92 8.69 12.62 -8.54
N PRO A 93 8.74 13.78 -7.87
CA PRO A 93 9.27 14.99 -8.48
C PRO A 93 10.79 14.97 -8.62
N LEU A 94 11.46 14.02 -7.97
CA LEU A 94 12.91 13.87 -7.94
C LEU A 94 13.35 12.73 -8.85
N SER A 95 14.44 12.92 -9.59
CA SER A 95 14.96 11.97 -10.58
C SER A 95 15.79 10.82 -10.00
N SER A 96 16.12 10.88 -8.71
CA SER A 96 16.97 9.91 -8.03
C SER A 96 16.83 10.03 -6.53
N GLY A 97 17.23 8.98 -5.82
CA GLY A 97 17.17 8.90 -4.37
C GLY A 97 16.09 7.91 -3.92
N ARG A 98 15.93 7.78 -2.61
CA ARG A 98 15.04 6.77 -2.02
C ARG A 98 13.82 7.42 -1.40
N TRP A 99 12.67 6.82 -1.66
CA TRP A 99 11.42 7.12 -1.00
C TRP A 99 11.09 6.00 0.00
N ASN A 100 10.79 6.39 1.23
CA ASN A 100 10.12 5.56 2.22
C ASN A 100 8.68 6.03 2.34
N TRP A 101 7.79 5.17 2.80
CA TRP A 101 6.38 5.54 2.98
C TRP A 101 5.86 5.03 4.32
N LYS A 102 4.84 5.72 4.83
CA LYS A 102 4.07 5.30 6.00
C LYS A 102 2.59 5.59 5.76
N SER A 103 1.76 4.55 5.83
CA SER A 103 0.30 4.68 5.82
C SER A 103 -0.21 5.09 7.20
N THR A 104 -1.31 5.84 7.22
CA THR A 104 -2.08 6.13 8.42
C THR A 104 -3.56 6.07 8.11
N GLY A 105 -4.32 5.43 8.99
CA GLY A 105 -5.77 5.38 8.95
C GLY A 105 -6.43 6.04 10.15
N GLY A 106 -7.50 6.78 9.90
CA GLY A 106 -8.42 7.29 10.90
C GLY A 106 -9.85 6.82 10.59
N GLY A 107 -10.58 6.44 11.63
CA GLY A 107 -11.96 5.96 11.56
C GLY A 107 -12.43 5.51 12.94
N GLU A 108 -13.72 5.22 13.10
CA GLU A 108 -14.27 4.74 14.39
C GLU A 108 -13.71 3.33 14.68
N GLY A 109 -12.55 3.28 15.36
CA GLY A 109 -11.76 2.07 15.66
C GLY A 109 -10.48 1.95 14.82
N SER A 110 -9.43 2.72 15.10
CA SER A 110 -8.21 2.81 14.25
C SER A 110 -7.46 1.49 14.00
N GLY A 111 -7.24 1.18 12.70
CA GLY A 111 -6.22 0.26 12.17
C GLY A 111 -6.20 0.27 10.63
N LEU A 112 -5.11 0.80 10.03
CA LEU A 112 -4.72 0.69 8.60
C LEU A 112 -3.20 0.50 8.54
#